data_AF-A0A9D1MT40-F1
#
_entry.id   AF-A0A9D1MT40-F1
#
_cell.length_a   1.000
_cell.length_b   1.000
_cell.length_c   1.000
_cell.angle_alpha   90.00
_cell.angle_beta   90.00
_cell.angle_gamma   90.00
#
_symmetry.space_group_name_H-M   'P 1'
#
loop_
_entity.id
_entity.type
_entity.pdbx_description
1 polymer ?
#
loop_
_entity_poly.entity_id
_entity_poly.type
_entity_poly.pdbx_seq_one_letter_code
_entity_poly.pdbx_strand_id
1 'polypeptide(L)'
;MSISVAYNFRKFKNLFNWTPVKVEKPQPVYMSYAKEKPVLLGFEVTVSYLYHGDRKLFFQTDEERFGLVSRKSALAKANAFYSNVKAKVDAYKSKTR
;
A
#
# COMPACT_ATOMS: atom_id res chain seq x y z
N MET A 1 -31.10 1.14 33.40
CA MET A 1 -29.65 1.26 33.15
C MET A 1 -29.24 0.27 32.07
N SER A 2 -29.21 0.67 30.79
CA SER A 2 -28.69 -0.19 29.70
C SER A 2 -28.01 0.63 28.59
N ILE A 3 -27.26 1.66 28.97
CA ILE A 3 -26.55 2.54 28.02
C ILE A 3 -25.09 2.08 27.82
N SER A 4 -24.58 1.18 28.66
CA SER A 4 -23.15 0.85 28.72
C SER A 4 -22.66 -0.19 27.70
N VAL A 5 -23.55 -0.90 26.99
CA VAL A 5 -23.14 -1.93 26.01
C VAL A 5 -22.93 -1.34 24.60
N ALA A 6 -23.79 -0.41 24.18
CA ALA A 6 -23.70 0.21 22.85
C ALA A 6 -22.49 1.17 22.72
N TYR A 7 -22.08 1.81 23.82
CA TYR A 7 -20.94 2.73 23.83
C TYR A 7 -19.59 2.02 23.66
N ASN A 8 -19.46 0.77 24.12
CA ASN A 8 -18.22 -0.02 23.95
C ASN A 8 -18.05 -0.57 22.52
N PHE A 9 -19.13 -0.87 21.80
CA PHE A 9 -19.05 -1.37 20.42
C PHE A 9 -18.59 -0.31 19.39
N ARG A 10 -18.92 0.97 19.60
CA ARG A 10 -18.47 2.07 18.73
C ARG A 10 -17.01 2.47 18.92
N LYS A 11 -16.49 2.40 20.15
CA LYS A 11 -15.09 2.74 20.44
C LYS A 11 -14.09 1.71 19.90
N PHE A 12 -14.45 0.43 19.87
CA PHE A 12 -13.59 -0.63 19.32
C PHE A 12 -13.53 -0.66 17.78
N LYS A 13 -14.59 -0.28 17.08
CA LYS A 13 -14.60 -0.17 15.61
C LYS A 13 -13.67 0.95 15.09
N ASN A 14 -13.40 1.94 15.94
CA ASN A 14 -12.63 3.15 15.64
C ASN A 14 -11.10 3.01 15.85
N LEU A 15 -10.59 1.83 16.22
CA LEU A 15 -9.14 1.57 16.32
C LEU A 15 -8.53 0.88 15.08
N PHE A 16 -9.30 0.25 14.17
CA PHE A 16 -8.72 -0.84 13.36
C PHE A 16 -9.26 -1.04 11.94
N ASN A 17 -9.96 -0.10 11.30
CA ASN A 17 -10.41 -0.34 9.93
C ASN A 17 -9.35 0.06 8.90
N TRP A 18 -8.41 -0.87 8.63
CA TRP A 18 -7.44 -0.85 7.53
C TRP A 18 -8.10 -1.14 6.18
N THR A 19 -9.30 -0.58 5.95
CA THR A 19 -10.00 -0.73 4.68
C THR A 19 -9.35 0.19 3.66
N PRO A 20 -8.74 -0.36 2.59
CA PRO A 20 -8.22 0.46 1.50
C PRO A 20 -9.40 1.10 0.75
N VAL A 21 -9.25 2.37 0.37
CA VAL A 21 -10.28 3.13 -0.37
C VAL A 21 -9.77 3.66 -1.71
N LYS A 22 -8.45 3.81 -1.83
CA LYS A 22 -7.75 4.21 -3.04
C LYS A 22 -6.38 3.56 -3.08
N VAL A 23 -5.91 3.21 -4.28
CA VAL A 23 -4.56 2.72 -4.52
C VAL A 23 -4.03 3.43 -5.76
N GLU A 24 -2.82 3.97 -5.68
CA GLU A 24 -2.16 4.63 -6.79
C GLU A 24 -1.29 3.64 -7.58
N LYS A 25 -1.03 3.96 -8.85
CA LYS A 25 -0.19 3.11 -9.70
C LYS A 25 1.24 3.09 -9.15
N PRO A 26 1.98 1.97 -9.29
CA PRO A 26 3.37 1.90 -8.88
C PRO A 26 4.24 2.98 -9.54
N GLN A 27 5.06 3.67 -8.75
CA GLN A 27 5.99 4.70 -9.21
C GLN A 27 7.45 4.29 -8.93
N PRO A 28 8.39 4.54 -9.86
CA PRO A 28 9.79 4.27 -9.61
C PRO A 28 10.38 5.25 -8.59
N VAL A 29 11.15 4.74 -7.63
CA VAL A 29 11.88 5.55 -6.65
C VAL A 29 13.36 5.50 -6.97
N TYR A 30 13.95 6.68 -7.14
CA TYR A 30 15.36 6.85 -7.42
C TYR A 30 16.06 7.47 -6.22
N MET A 31 17.30 7.08 -6.00
CA MET A 31 18.20 7.79 -5.10
C MET A 31 19.38 8.33 -5.90
N SER A 32 19.64 9.62 -5.72
CA SER A 32 20.76 10.32 -6.30
C SER A 32 21.80 10.57 -5.22
N TYR A 33 22.99 9.98 -5.39
CA TYR A 33 24.15 10.40 -4.64
C TYR A 33 24.75 11.63 -5.32
N ALA A 34 25.34 12.54 -4.53
CA ALA A 34 25.76 13.88 -4.97
C ALA A 34 26.71 13.94 -6.18
N LYS A 35 27.20 12.80 -6.68
CA LYS A 35 28.13 12.69 -7.82
C LYS A 35 27.80 11.54 -8.79
N GLU A 36 26.70 10.82 -8.61
CA GLU A 36 26.38 9.63 -9.42
C GLU A 36 25.06 9.78 -10.17
N LYS A 37 24.91 9.01 -11.26
CA LYS A 37 23.64 8.90 -11.99
C LYS A 37 22.58 8.32 -11.03
N PRO A 38 21.32 8.77 -11.12
CA PRO A 38 20.25 8.29 -10.24
C PRO A 38 20.11 6.77 -10.36
N VAL A 39 20.19 6.09 -9.21
CA VAL A 39 20.04 4.63 -9.12
C VAL A 39 18.58 4.34 -8.79
N LEU A 40 17.96 3.45 -9.59
CA LEU A 40 16.62 2.96 -9.28
C LEU A 40 16.71 2.07 -8.03
N LEU A 41 16.04 2.49 -6.95
CA LEU A 41 16.00 1.73 -5.70
C LEU A 41 14.84 0.75 -5.64
N GLY A 42 13.76 1.02 -6.38
CA GLY A 42 12.55 0.22 -6.29
C GLY A 42 11.32 0.89 -6.87
N PHE A 43 10.16 0.33 -6.54
CA PHE A 43 8.86 0.89 -6.88
C PHE A 43 8.06 1.15 -5.61
N GLU A 44 7.34 2.26 -5.56
CA GLU A 44 6.46 2.65 -4.46
C GLU A 44 5.00 2.55 -4.90
N VAL A 45 4.15 2.00 -4.03
CA VAL A 45 2.69 2.01 -4.19
C VAL A 45 2.07 2.75 -3.02
N THR A 46 1.31 3.80 -3.31
CA THR A 46 0.55 4.53 -2.31
C THR A 46 -0.84 3.92 -2.13
N VAL A 47 -1.19 3.58 -0.89
CA VAL A 47 -2.51 3.08 -0.51
C VAL A 47 -3.15 4.04 0.47
N SER A 48 -4.33 4.56 0.13
CA SER A 48 -5.14 5.37 1.04
C SER A 48 -6.10 4.46 1.80
N TYR A 49 -6.09 4.57 3.12
CA TYR A 49 -6.98 3.85 4.03
C TYR A 49 -8.03 4.78 4.62
N LEU A 50 -9.24 4.26 4.82
CA LEU A 50 -10.39 5.05 5.27
C LEU A 50 -10.14 5.86 6.56
N TYR A 51 -9.37 5.31 7.50
CA TYR A 51 -9.10 5.94 8.80
C TYR A 51 -7.61 6.05 9.17
N HIS A 52 -6.71 5.60 8.30
CA HIS A 52 -5.25 5.59 8.56
C HIS A 52 -4.44 6.46 7.59
N GLY A 53 -5.11 7.19 6.69
CA GLY A 53 -4.45 8.05 5.72
C GLY A 53 -3.69 7.27 4.65
N ASP A 54 -2.68 7.92 4.06
CA ASP A 54 -1.87 7.35 3.01
C ASP A 54 -0.67 6.59 3.58
N ARG A 55 -0.48 5.36 3.10
CA ARG A 55 0.71 4.57 3.34
C ARG A 55 1.43 4.26 2.05
N LYS A 56 2.74 4.47 2.08
CA LYS A 56 3.66 4.14 1.00
C LYS A 56 4.25 2.76 1.25
N LEU A 57 4.09 1.86 0.29
CA LEU A 57 4.68 0.53 0.31
C LEU A 57 5.80 0.48 -0.72
N PHE A 58 7.00 0.17 -0.26
CA PHE A 58 8.21 0.17 -1.06
C PHE A 58 8.62 -1.24 -1.46
N PHE A 59 8.86 -1.45 -2.75
CA PHE A 59 9.29 -2.70 -3.37
C PHE A 59 10.71 -2.51 -3.89
N GLN A 60 11.69 -2.90 -3.08
CA GLN A 60 13.11 -2.69 -3.34
C GLN A 60 13.61 -3.52 -4.53
N THR A 61 14.50 -2.91 -5.33
CA THR A 61 15.38 -3.58 -6.29
C THR A 61 16.76 -3.70 -5.67
N ASP A 62 17.24 -4.93 -5.48
CA ASP A 62 18.61 -5.19 -5.05
C ASP A 62 19.33 -5.93 -6.19
N GLU A 63 20.21 -5.23 -6.88
CA GLU A 63 20.95 -5.80 -8.03
C GLU A 63 22.25 -6.48 -7.61
N GLU A 64 22.69 -6.31 -6.36
CA GLU A 64 24.02 -6.74 -5.90
C GLU A 64 24.02 -8.06 -5.12
N ARG A 65 22.88 -8.46 -4.56
CA ARG A 65 22.77 -9.75 -3.85
C ARG A 65 22.18 -10.82 -4.75
N PHE A 66 22.90 -11.94 -4.85
CA PHE A 66 22.62 -13.20 -5.58
C PHE A 66 21.26 -13.89 -5.31
N GLY A 67 20.22 -13.16 -4.85
CA GLY A 67 18.86 -13.68 -4.67
C GLY A 67 17.74 -12.65 -4.45
N LEU A 68 17.91 -11.34 -4.63
CA LEU A 68 16.90 -10.36 -4.18
C LEU A 68 16.41 -9.37 -5.26
N VAL A 69 15.35 -9.77 -5.98
CA VAL A 69 14.42 -8.89 -6.71
C VAL A 69 15.07 -7.97 -7.77
N SER A 70 15.20 -8.50 -9.00
CA SER A 70 15.52 -7.68 -10.19
C SER A 70 14.50 -6.57 -10.43
N ARG A 71 14.86 -5.52 -11.19
CA ARG A 71 13.94 -4.42 -11.59
C ARG A 71 12.59 -4.93 -12.11
N LYS A 72 12.63 -5.96 -12.96
CA LYS A 72 11.41 -6.62 -13.51
C LYS A 72 10.59 -7.28 -12.40
N SER A 73 11.25 -7.95 -11.46
CA SER A 73 10.58 -8.61 -10.33
C SER A 73 9.95 -7.60 -9.37
N ALA A 74 10.63 -6.49 -9.06
CA ALA A 74 10.10 -5.45 -8.17
C ALA A 74 8.86 -4.79 -8.78
N LEU A 75 8.91 -4.46 -10.07
CA LEU A 75 7.76 -3.92 -10.80
C LEU A 75 6.60 -4.91 -10.84
N ALA A 76 6.87 -6.20 -11.11
CA ALA A 76 5.85 -7.24 -11.11
C ALA A 76 5.19 -7.39 -9.73
N LYS A 77 5.96 -7.36 -8.65
CA LYS A 77 5.43 -7.40 -7.27
C LYS A 77 4.56 -6.18 -6.96
N ALA A 78 5.02 -4.99 -7.31
CA ALA A 78 4.26 -3.75 -7.10
C ALA A 78 2.95 -3.74 -7.88
N ASN A 79 2.98 -4.17 -9.15
CA ASN A 79 1.78 -4.30 -10.00
C ASN A 79 0.80 -5.36 -9.47
N ALA A 80 1.31 -6.52 -9.02
CA ALA A 80 0.47 -7.57 -8.46
C ALA A 80 -0.23 -7.10 -7.17
N PHE A 81 0.50 -6.38 -6.31
CA PHE A 81 -0.07 -5.76 -5.11
C PHE A 81 -1.14 -4.73 -5.48
N TYR A 82 -0.84 -3.80 -6.39
CA TYR A 82 -1.79 -2.79 -6.88
C TYR A 82 -3.09 -3.44 -7.38
N SER A 83 -2.99 -4.45 -8.26
CA SER A 83 -4.15 -5.12 -8.85
C SER A 83 -5.01 -5.83 -7.79
N ASN A 84 -4.38 -6.52 -6.83
CA ASN A 84 -5.09 -7.21 -5.76
C ASN A 84 -5.85 -6.23 -4.84
N VAL A 85 -5.18 -5.17 -4.39
CA VAL A 85 -5.81 -4.18 -3.51
C VAL A 85 -6.89 -3.39 -4.26
N LYS A 86 -6.64 -3.02 -5.52
CA LYS A 86 -7.65 -2.36 -6.36
C LYS A 86 -8.90 -3.22 -6.52
N ALA A 87 -8.75 -4.51 -6.82
CA ALA A 87 -9.89 -5.42 -6.93
C ALA A 87 -10.70 -5.49 -5.63
N LYS A 88 -10.04 -5.47 -4.46
CA LYS A 88 -10.72 -5.41 -3.15
C LYS A 88 -11.47 -4.09 -2.95
N VAL A 89 -10.87 -2.98 -3.34
CA VAL A 89 -11.52 -1.65 -3.30
C VAL A 89 -12.76 -1.63 -4.18
N ASP A 90 -12.64 -2.14 -5.41
CA ASP A 90 -13.74 -2.16 -6.38
C ASP A 90 -14.88 -3.08 -5.92
N ALA A 91 -14.55 -4.26 -5.37
CA ALA A 91 -15.52 -5.18 -4.79
C ALA A 91 -16.22 -4.63 -3.53
N TYR A 92 -15.52 -3.82 -2.73
CA TYR A 92 -16.13 -3.13 -1.59
C TYR A 92 -17.11 -2.04 -2.06
N LYS A 93 -16.71 -1.26 -3.06
CA LYS A 93 -17.56 -0.22 -3.67
C LYS A 93 -18.82 -0.80 -4.30
N SER A 94 -18.73 -1.98 -4.94
CA SER A 94 -19.91 -2.61 -5.57
C SER A 94 -20.91 -3.17 -4.56
N LYS A 95 -20.47 -3.62 -3.38
CA LYS A 95 -21.35 -4.11 -2.31
C LYS A 95 -22.03 -3.00 -1.51
N THR A 96 -21.48 -1.79 -1.56
CA THR A 96 -21.97 -0.63 -0.79
C THR A 96 -22.86 0.30 -1.64
N ARG A 97 -22.99 0.01 -2.94
CA ARG A 97 -23.85 0.71 -3.89
C ARG A 97 -25.16 -0.02 -4.06
#